data_AF-A0A7S4CE77-F1
#
_entry.id   AF-A0A7S4CE77-F1
#
_cell.length_a   1.000
_cell.length_b   1.000
_cell.length_c   1.000
_cell.angle_alpha   90.00
_cell.angle_beta   90.00
_cell.angle_gamma   90.00
#
_symmetry.space_group_name_H-M   'P 1'
#
loop_
_entity.id
_entity.type
_entity.pdbx_description
1 polymer ?
#
loop_
_entity_poly.entity_id
_entity_poly.type
_entity_poly.pdbx_seq_one_letter_code
_entity_poly.pdbx_strand_id
1 'polypeptide(L)'
;MLWQYLERLQLRDQVVPVRSKVKVRDRDKAHVVSTDSTWAFLWSPFLKWWEKLWVLVYVVFRVAEQGTLDLVDPFWLQRHDDESVQHHALEFLPDSYYQYCVQPRIEGTWQFPCAQASRALFCALVPLSAKLYSLQGGLDQLLKRLLDHDRIHLHCSTSVRRMFKGPKGTVMLELCAAAPTPDSTIKPPANTALQTAEYDAVVVCTPADTAHALTLTLPPDFVSELQRTFLASQPYAASLHALYSV
;
A
#
# COMPACT_ATOMS: atom_id res chain seq x y z
N MET A 1 -14.08 -6.98 -8.64
CA MET A 1 -14.37 -5.53 -8.55
C MET A 1 -13.50 -4.67 -9.45
N LEU A 2 -12.16 -4.77 -9.42
CA LEU A 2 -11.28 -3.89 -10.21
C LEU A 2 -11.57 -3.88 -11.73
N TRP A 3 -11.78 -5.05 -12.34
CA TRP A 3 -12.05 -5.15 -13.78
C TRP A 3 -13.33 -4.43 -14.22
N GLN A 4 -14.40 -4.54 -13.43
CA GLN A 4 -15.66 -3.82 -13.69
C GLN A 4 -15.46 -2.30 -13.59
N TYR A 5 -14.57 -1.87 -12.70
CA TYR A 5 -14.24 -0.45 -12.55
C TYR A 5 -13.46 0.07 -13.75
N LEU A 6 -12.46 -0.69 -14.22
CA LEU A 6 -11.69 -0.37 -15.42
C LEU A 6 -12.55 -0.36 -16.69
N GLU A 7 -13.57 -1.23 -16.77
CA GLU A 7 -14.56 -1.20 -17.86
C GLU A 7 -15.39 0.08 -17.84
N ARG A 8 -15.92 0.48 -16.67
CA ARG A 8 -16.71 1.71 -16.52
C ARG A 8 -15.89 2.95 -16.91
N LEU A 9 -14.59 2.93 -16.66
CA LEU A 9 -13.67 4.00 -17.04
C LEU A 9 -13.16 3.90 -18.49
N GLN A 10 -13.57 2.86 -19.25
CA GLN A 10 -13.11 2.59 -20.61
C GLN A 10 -11.57 2.43 -20.71
N LEU A 11 -10.96 1.86 -19.68
CA LEU A 11 -9.51 1.63 -19.59
C LEU A 11 -9.11 0.17 -19.75
N ARG A 12 -10.08 -0.75 -19.86
CA ARG A 12 -9.85 -2.20 -19.91
C ARG A 12 -8.86 -2.60 -21.02
N ASP A 13 -8.99 -2.02 -22.20
CA ASP A 13 -8.16 -2.35 -23.37
C ASP A 13 -6.74 -1.77 -23.28
N GLN A 14 -6.49 -0.89 -22.31
CA GLN A 14 -5.18 -0.29 -22.06
C GLN A 14 -4.37 -1.04 -20.99
N VAL A 15 -4.95 -2.08 -20.38
CA VAL A 15 -4.29 -2.86 -19.34
C VAL A 15 -3.18 -3.70 -19.96
N VAL A 16 -1.96 -3.52 -19.48
CA VAL A 16 -0.77 -4.25 -19.93
C VAL A 16 -0.15 -5.03 -18.78
N PRO A 17 0.24 -6.30 -18.98
CA PRO A 17 0.96 -7.06 -17.97
C PRO A 17 2.38 -6.50 -17.82
N VAL A 18 2.80 -6.24 -16.58
CA VAL A 18 4.17 -5.85 -16.27
C VAL A 18 5.01 -7.12 -16.23
N ARG A 19 5.94 -7.24 -17.17
CA ARG A 19 6.96 -8.30 -17.14
C ARG A 19 8.16 -7.81 -16.34
N SER A 20 8.19 -8.13 -15.05
CA SER A 20 9.34 -7.82 -14.20
C SER A 20 10.31 -9.00 -14.20
N LYS A 21 11.57 -8.74 -14.56
CA LYS A 21 12.67 -9.66 -14.22
C LYS A 21 13.24 -9.19 -12.90
N VAL A 22 12.80 -9.79 -11.80
CA VAL A 22 13.38 -9.52 -10.49
C VAL A 22 14.81 -10.07 -10.48
N LYS A 23 15.77 -9.25 -10.06
CA LYS A 23 17.15 -9.67 -9.86
C LYS A 23 17.50 -9.54 -8.39
N VAL A 24 18.07 -10.58 -7.82
CA VAL A 24 18.59 -10.58 -6.46
C VAL A 24 20.11 -10.58 -6.56
N ARG A 25 20.75 -9.67 -5.82
CA ARG A 25 22.21 -9.58 -5.76
C ARG A 25 22.70 -10.47 -4.63
N ASP A 26 23.55 -11.43 -4.97
CA ASP A 26 24.34 -12.21 -4.02
C ASP A 26 25.82 -11.85 -4.23
N ARG A 27 26.44 -11.24 -3.21
CA ARG A 27 27.81 -10.68 -3.30
C ARG A 27 27.95 -9.75 -4.51
N ASP A 28 28.76 -10.11 -5.50
CA ASP A 28 29.01 -9.34 -6.73
C ASP A 28 28.29 -9.89 -7.96
N LYS A 29 27.37 -10.84 -7.80
CA LYS A 29 26.61 -11.44 -8.89
C LYS A 29 25.13 -11.13 -8.77
N ALA A 30 24.55 -10.62 -9.85
CA ALA A 30 23.11 -10.45 -9.98
C ALA A 30 22.49 -11.70 -10.59
N HIS A 31 21.58 -12.33 -9.86
CA HIS A 31 20.86 -13.49 -10.32
C HIS A 31 19.41 -13.14 -10.65
N VAL A 32 18.91 -13.65 -11.77
CA VAL A 32 17.50 -13.47 -12.14
C VAL A 32 16.66 -14.47 -11.34
N VAL A 33 15.73 -13.94 -10.54
CA VAL A 33 14.69 -14.72 -9.88
C VAL A 33 13.42 -14.54 -10.71
N SER A 34 13.07 -15.54 -11.50
CA SER A 34 11.80 -15.55 -12.20
C SER A 34 10.73 -16.04 -11.25
N THR A 35 9.94 -15.11 -10.73
CA THR A 35 8.81 -15.37 -9.83
C THR A 35 7.60 -15.95 -10.55
N ASP A 36 7.54 -15.79 -11.88
CA ASP A 36 6.35 -16.07 -12.68
C ASP A 36 6.28 -17.54 -13.14
N SER A 37 7.26 -18.36 -12.76
CA SER A 37 7.35 -19.76 -13.19
C SER A 37 7.96 -20.65 -12.11
N THR A 38 7.19 -21.65 -11.67
CA THR A 38 7.63 -22.72 -10.77
C THR A 38 8.87 -23.45 -11.31
N TRP A 39 9.00 -23.55 -12.64
CA TRP A 39 10.15 -24.19 -13.27
C TRP A 39 11.44 -23.37 -13.10
N ALA A 40 11.35 -22.05 -13.22
CA ALA A 40 12.49 -21.20 -13.01
C ALA A 40 12.94 -21.16 -11.54
N PHE A 41 12.00 -21.34 -10.59
CA PHE A 41 12.33 -21.56 -9.18
C PHE A 41 13.14 -22.85 -8.97
N LEU A 42 12.75 -23.96 -9.60
CA LEU A 42 13.48 -25.23 -9.49
C LEU A 42 14.93 -25.12 -9.96
N TRP A 43 15.19 -24.30 -10.98
CA TRP A 43 16.55 -24.06 -11.51
C TRP A 43 17.29 -22.88 -10.88
N SER A 44 16.78 -22.31 -9.79
CA SER A 44 17.49 -21.28 -9.04
C SER A 44 18.81 -21.79 -8.45
N PRO A 45 19.95 -21.09 -8.61
CA PRO A 45 21.24 -21.52 -8.07
C PRO A 45 21.43 -21.22 -6.58
N PHE A 46 20.53 -20.48 -5.93
CA PHE A 46 20.67 -20.01 -4.53
C PHE A 46 20.13 -20.99 -3.50
N LEU A 47 19.41 -22.03 -3.94
CA LEU A 47 18.78 -23.03 -3.07
C LEU A 47 19.28 -24.43 -3.42
N LYS A 48 19.55 -25.22 -2.38
CA LYS A 48 19.78 -26.66 -2.49
C LYS A 48 18.49 -27.34 -2.92
N TRP A 49 18.61 -28.52 -3.54
CA TRP A 49 17.44 -29.24 -4.05
C TRP A 49 16.45 -29.62 -2.94
N TRP A 50 16.93 -29.88 -1.72
CA TRP A 50 16.07 -30.18 -0.57
C TRP A 50 15.33 -28.93 -0.07
N GLU A 51 15.96 -27.76 -0.10
CA GLU A 51 15.33 -26.48 0.26
C GLU A 51 14.18 -26.18 -0.70
N LYS A 52 14.39 -26.44 -2.00
CA LYS A 52 13.36 -26.30 -3.03
C LYS A 52 12.16 -27.21 -2.77
N LEU A 53 12.41 -28.47 -2.40
CA LEU A 53 11.34 -29.40 -2.07
C LEU A 53 10.54 -28.92 -0.87
N TRP A 54 11.21 -28.45 0.20
CA TRP A 54 10.52 -27.91 1.36
C TRP A 54 9.67 -26.68 1.06
N VAL A 55 10.22 -25.74 0.29
CA VAL A 55 9.46 -24.56 -0.15
C VAL A 55 8.23 -24.97 -0.97
N LEU A 56 8.35 -25.94 -1.87
CA LEU A 56 7.21 -26.43 -2.65
C LEU A 56 6.13 -27.04 -1.78
N VAL A 57 6.51 -27.88 -0.82
CA VAL A 57 5.56 -28.47 0.15
C VAL A 57 4.86 -27.38 0.95
N TYR A 58 5.61 -26.39 1.45
CA TYR A 58 5.06 -25.26 2.18
C TYR A 58 4.06 -24.47 1.34
N VAL A 59 4.42 -24.12 0.10
CA VAL A 59 3.54 -23.36 -0.81
C VAL A 59 2.27 -24.15 -1.13
N VAL A 60 2.37 -25.47 -1.39
CA VAL A 60 1.19 -26.31 -1.65
C VAL A 60 0.27 -26.34 -0.44
N PHE A 61 0.82 -26.52 0.77
CA PHE A 61 0.05 -26.49 2.00
C PHE A 61 -0.66 -25.14 2.19
N ARG A 62 0.05 -24.03 1.99
CA ARG A 62 -0.53 -22.68 2.09
C ARG A 62 -1.61 -22.44 1.05
N VAL A 63 -1.40 -22.80 -0.21
CA VAL A 63 -2.42 -22.66 -1.26
C VAL A 63 -3.67 -23.49 -0.93
N ALA A 64 -3.51 -24.69 -0.38
CA ALA A 64 -4.64 -25.53 0.04
C ALA A 64 -5.42 -24.94 1.23
N GLU A 65 -4.73 -24.30 2.17
CA GLU A 65 -5.33 -23.61 3.32
C GLU A 65 -6.04 -22.30 2.93
N GLN A 66 -5.60 -21.68 1.84
CA GLN A 66 -5.93 -20.30 1.45
C GLN A 66 -7.09 -20.16 0.47
N GLY A 67 -8.12 -21.01 0.62
CA GLY A 67 -9.22 -21.20 -0.34
C GLY A 67 -9.91 -19.95 -0.92
N THR A 68 -9.79 -18.77 -0.30
CA THR A 68 -10.22 -17.47 -0.86
C THR A 68 -9.42 -16.31 -0.24
N LEU A 69 -8.11 -16.25 -0.50
CA LEU A 69 -7.31 -15.09 -0.09
C LEU A 69 -7.86 -13.80 -0.70
N ASP A 70 -8.24 -12.86 0.16
CA ASP A 70 -8.45 -11.46 -0.22
C ASP A 70 -7.58 -10.55 0.65
N LEU A 71 -6.56 -9.95 0.02
CA LEU A 71 -5.69 -8.95 0.63
C LEU A 71 -6.47 -7.73 1.13
N VAL A 72 -7.69 -7.52 0.66
CA VAL A 72 -8.53 -6.40 1.07
C VAL A 72 -9.59 -6.79 2.11
N ASP A 73 -9.63 -8.05 2.58
CA ASP A 73 -10.52 -8.46 3.66
C ASP A 73 -9.85 -8.24 5.03
N PRO A 74 -10.29 -7.24 5.82
CA PRO A 74 -9.71 -6.95 7.13
C PRO A 74 -9.91 -8.09 8.14
N PHE A 75 -11.00 -8.86 8.04
CA PHE A 75 -11.24 -9.97 8.97
C PHE A 75 -10.29 -11.13 8.72
N TRP A 76 -9.95 -11.37 7.44
CA TRP A 76 -8.94 -12.36 7.10
C TRP A 76 -7.56 -11.91 7.58
N LEU A 77 -7.17 -10.67 7.27
CA LEU A 77 -5.89 -10.12 7.71
C LEU A 77 -5.73 -10.21 9.23
N GLN A 78 -6.77 -9.82 9.99
CA GLN A 78 -6.74 -9.87 11.46
C GLN A 78 -6.48 -11.28 12.03
N ARG A 79 -7.01 -12.33 11.40
CA ARG A 79 -6.80 -13.72 11.87
C ARG A 79 -5.34 -14.19 11.72
N HIS A 80 -4.60 -13.57 10.82
CA HIS A 80 -3.23 -13.95 10.49
C HIS A 80 -2.20 -12.88 10.88
N ASP A 81 -2.64 -11.85 11.61
CA ASP A 81 -1.83 -10.75 12.14
C ASP A 81 -1.41 -11.02 13.59
N ASP A 82 -0.64 -12.10 13.78
CA ASP A 82 -0.22 -12.65 15.06
C ASP A 82 1.30 -12.63 15.26
N GLU A 83 2.06 -12.53 14.18
CA GLU A 83 3.52 -12.56 14.18
C GLU A 83 4.12 -11.79 12.99
N SER A 84 5.44 -11.59 13.01
CA SER A 84 6.14 -10.92 11.92
C SER A 84 6.42 -11.87 10.74
N VAL A 85 6.58 -11.30 9.54
CA VAL A 85 7.04 -12.04 8.35
C VAL A 85 8.37 -12.73 8.62
N GLN A 86 9.31 -12.06 9.29
CA GLN A 86 10.62 -12.65 9.57
C GLN A 86 10.51 -13.88 10.48
N HIS A 87 9.77 -13.77 11.59
CA HIS A 87 9.62 -14.89 12.52
C HIS A 87 9.00 -16.09 11.82
N HIS A 88 7.88 -15.87 11.14
CA HIS A 88 7.17 -16.90 10.42
C HIS A 88 8.01 -17.56 9.33
N ALA A 89 8.69 -16.76 8.51
CA ALA A 89 9.47 -17.28 7.40
C ALA A 89 10.66 -18.12 7.90
N LEU A 90 11.35 -17.69 8.96
CA LEU A 90 12.48 -18.43 9.51
C LEU A 90 12.06 -19.69 10.28
N GLU A 91 10.83 -19.76 10.78
CA GLU A 91 10.30 -20.97 11.41
C GLU A 91 10.02 -22.08 10.39
N PHE A 92 9.45 -21.73 9.23
CA PHE A 92 8.92 -22.71 8.28
C PHE A 92 9.69 -22.84 6.97
N LEU A 93 10.59 -21.91 6.65
CA LEU A 93 11.34 -21.88 5.40
C LEU A 93 12.84 -21.86 5.68
N PRO A 94 13.66 -22.40 4.75
CA PRO A 94 15.11 -22.31 4.87
C PRO A 94 15.58 -20.85 4.92
N ASP A 95 16.59 -20.55 5.75
CA ASP A 95 17.22 -19.23 5.87
C ASP A 95 17.60 -18.63 4.51
N SER A 96 18.10 -19.47 3.61
CA SER A 96 18.46 -19.10 2.23
C SER A 96 17.24 -18.60 1.44
N TYR A 97 16.08 -19.25 1.58
CA TYR A 97 14.85 -18.82 0.93
C TYR A 97 14.33 -17.51 1.54
N TYR A 98 14.43 -17.36 2.87
CA TYR A 98 14.10 -16.09 3.51
C TYR A 98 14.98 -14.95 2.96
N GLN A 99 16.30 -15.12 2.97
CA GLN A 99 17.27 -14.09 2.55
C GLN A 99 17.18 -13.73 1.07
N TYR A 100 16.99 -14.71 0.18
CA TYR A 100 17.04 -14.47 -1.26
C TYR A 100 15.67 -14.28 -1.92
N CYS A 101 14.57 -14.73 -1.31
CA CYS A 101 13.25 -14.71 -1.94
C CYS A 101 12.22 -13.91 -1.14
N VAL A 102 12.14 -14.12 0.18
CA VAL A 102 11.15 -13.45 1.02
C VAL A 102 11.56 -12.02 1.30
N GLN A 103 12.69 -11.82 1.97
CA GLN A 103 13.13 -10.50 2.43
C GLN A 103 13.23 -9.47 1.29
N PRO A 104 13.91 -9.74 0.16
CA PRO A 104 14.04 -8.75 -0.90
C PRO A 104 12.70 -8.39 -1.56
N ARG A 105 11.73 -9.32 -1.55
CA ARG A 105 10.41 -9.08 -2.13
C ARG A 105 9.56 -8.20 -1.21
N ILE A 106 9.48 -8.56 0.07
CA ILE A 106 8.65 -7.88 1.07
C ILE A 106 9.21 -6.46 1.30
N GLU A 107 10.50 -6.36 1.62
CA GLU A 107 11.15 -5.07 1.88
C GLU A 107 11.28 -4.24 0.60
N GLY A 108 11.49 -4.86 -0.57
CA GLY A 108 11.53 -4.14 -1.84
C GLY A 108 10.16 -3.61 -2.29
N THR A 109 9.07 -4.28 -1.93
CA THR A 109 7.71 -3.89 -2.34
C THR A 109 7.11 -2.86 -1.38
N TRP A 110 7.24 -3.09 -0.07
CA TRP A 110 6.58 -2.25 0.94
C TRP A 110 7.52 -1.34 1.71
N GLN A 111 8.84 -1.53 1.58
CA GLN A 111 9.85 -0.67 2.21
C GLN A 111 9.81 -0.70 3.75
N PHE A 112 9.15 -1.72 4.32
CA PHE A 112 9.18 -2.04 5.74
C PHE A 112 10.06 -3.27 5.98
N PRO A 113 10.83 -3.30 7.09
CA PRO A 113 11.58 -4.48 7.48
C PRO A 113 10.65 -5.69 7.69
N CYS A 114 11.08 -6.89 7.27
CA CYS A 114 10.33 -8.12 7.52
C CYS A 114 10.05 -8.39 9.02
N ALA A 115 10.88 -7.85 9.91
CA ALA A 115 10.71 -7.92 11.36
C ALA A 115 9.46 -7.18 11.87
N GLN A 116 8.99 -6.18 11.12
CA GLN A 116 7.89 -5.30 11.49
C GLN A 116 6.64 -5.51 10.63
N ALA A 117 6.79 -6.17 9.48
CA ALA A 117 5.67 -6.51 8.62
C ALA A 117 4.86 -7.67 9.22
N SER A 118 3.53 -7.55 9.19
CA SER A 118 2.61 -8.61 9.59
C SER A 118 2.76 -9.84 8.69
N ARG A 119 2.73 -11.04 9.29
CA ARG A 119 2.67 -12.30 8.56
C ARG A 119 1.50 -12.36 7.58
N ALA A 120 0.36 -11.75 7.89
CA ALA A 120 -0.80 -11.72 7.01
C ALA A 120 -0.44 -11.22 5.60
N LEU A 121 0.43 -10.21 5.50
CA LEU A 121 0.94 -9.68 4.23
C LEU A 121 1.78 -10.72 3.47
N PHE A 122 2.64 -11.45 4.18
CA PHE A 122 3.44 -12.51 3.59
C PHE A 122 2.57 -13.64 3.05
N CYS A 123 1.67 -14.16 3.89
CA CYS A 123 0.77 -15.25 3.52
C CYS A 123 -0.03 -14.95 2.25
N ALA A 124 -0.46 -13.71 2.08
CA ALA A 124 -1.20 -13.31 0.90
C ALA A 124 -0.34 -13.10 -0.38
N LEU A 125 0.98 -12.96 -0.24
CA LEU A 125 1.94 -12.90 -1.36
C LEU A 125 2.66 -14.21 -1.68
N VAL A 126 2.55 -15.22 -0.80
CA VAL A 126 3.13 -16.56 -1.01
C VAL A 126 2.63 -17.25 -2.28
N PRO A 127 1.38 -17.06 -2.78
CA PRO A 127 1.00 -17.61 -4.07
C PRO A 127 1.94 -17.10 -5.17
N LEU A 128 2.66 -18.03 -5.80
CA LEU A 128 3.75 -17.85 -6.78
C LEU A 128 3.36 -17.10 -8.08
N SER A 129 2.30 -16.28 -8.13
CA SER A 129 1.85 -15.67 -9.39
C SER A 129 1.01 -14.39 -9.24
N ALA A 130 1.37 -13.49 -8.34
CA ALA A 130 0.78 -12.14 -8.37
C ALA A 130 1.20 -11.43 -9.69
N LYS A 131 0.36 -11.51 -10.71
CA LYS A 131 0.57 -10.81 -11.98
C LYS A 131 0.39 -9.32 -11.75
N LEU A 132 1.44 -8.55 -12.00
CA LEU A 132 1.39 -7.11 -11.97
C LEU A 132 0.85 -6.58 -13.31
N TYR A 133 -0.01 -5.57 -13.23
CA TYR A 133 -0.58 -4.90 -14.38
C TYR A 133 -0.35 -3.39 -14.27
N SER A 134 -0.25 -2.73 -15.42
CA SER A 134 -0.20 -1.28 -15.55
C SER A 134 -1.13 -0.85 -16.69
N LEU A 135 -1.20 0.45 -16.96
CA LEU A 135 -1.89 1.02 -18.12
C LEU A 135 -0.85 1.55 -19.12
N GLN A 136 -1.14 1.43 -20.43
CA GLN A 136 -0.20 1.80 -21.51
C GLN A 136 0.39 3.21 -21.39
N GLY A 137 -0.36 4.19 -20.86
CA GLY A 137 0.15 5.53 -20.61
C GLY A 137 0.16 5.93 -19.14
N GLY A 138 0.38 4.97 -18.24
CA GLY A 138 0.53 5.22 -16.80
C GLY A 138 -0.76 5.12 -15.99
N LEU A 139 -0.59 4.90 -14.68
CA LEU A 139 -1.71 4.81 -13.73
C LEU A 139 -2.42 6.16 -13.51
N ASP A 140 -1.79 7.27 -13.88
CA ASP A 140 -2.36 8.62 -13.81
C ASP A 140 -3.59 8.79 -14.73
N GLN A 141 -3.71 7.97 -15.77
CA GLN A 141 -4.93 7.94 -16.60
C GLN A 141 -6.18 7.56 -15.82
N LEU A 142 -6.05 6.67 -14.84
CA LEU A 142 -7.18 6.28 -13.99
C LEU A 142 -7.70 7.48 -13.21
N LEU A 143 -6.79 8.28 -12.66
CA LEU A 143 -7.14 9.51 -11.94
C LEU A 143 -7.78 10.54 -12.88
N LYS A 144 -7.21 10.76 -14.07
CA LYS A 144 -7.77 11.69 -15.07
C LYS A 144 -9.22 11.33 -15.43
N ARG A 145 -9.49 10.06 -15.77
CA ARG A 145 -10.84 9.61 -16.11
C ARG A 145 -11.82 9.68 -14.96
N LEU A 146 -11.36 9.49 -13.72
CA LEU A 146 -12.20 9.66 -12.55
C LEU A 146 -12.56 11.14 -12.35
N LEU A 147 -11.60 12.04 -12.50
CA LEU A 147 -11.79 13.47 -12.28
C LEU A 147 -12.63 14.14 -13.38
N ASP A 148 -12.73 13.54 -14.57
CA ASP A 148 -13.58 14.03 -15.66
C ASP A 148 -15.10 13.86 -15.41
N HIS A 149 -15.50 13.19 -14.32
CA HIS A 149 -16.92 12.96 -14.03
C HIS A 149 -17.59 14.22 -13.45
N ASP A 150 -18.69 14.67 -14.04
CA ASP A 150 -19.38 15.95 -13.71
C ASP A 150 -19.76 16.17 -12.24
N ARG A 151 -19.89 15.09 -11.48
CA ARG A 151 -20.22 15.11 -10.03
C ARG A 151 -19.00 15.29 -9.12
N ILE A 152 -17.80 15.29 -9.68
CA ILE A 152 -16.56 15.42 -8.92
C ILE A 152 -16.07 16.85 -9.07
N HIS A 153 -16.12 17.58 -7.96
CA HIS A 153 -15.58 18.93 -7.88
C HIS A 153 -14.21 18.88 -7.22
N LEU A 154 -13.17 19.18 -7.98
CA LEU A 154 -11.79 19.15 -7.50
C LEU A 154 -11.35 20.54 -7.06
N HIS A 155 -10.97 20.65 -5.79
CA HIS A 155 -10.37 21.86 -5.23
C HIS A 155 -8.86 21.63 -5.03
N CYS A 156 -8.08 21.91 -6.07
CA CYS A 156 -6.62 21.93 -5.96
C CYS A 156 -6.15 23.11 -5.09
N SER A 157 -4.96 22.99 -4.51
CA SER A 157 -4.33 24.05 -3.71
C SER A 157 -5.16 24.52 -2.51
N THR A 158 -6.08 23.69 -2.03
CA THR A 158 -6.85 23.89 -0.80
C THR A 158 -6.51 22.77 0.15
N SER A 159 -6.10 23.09 1.37
CA SER A 159 -5.88 22.10 2.43
C SER A 159 -6.93 22.24 3.51
N VAL A 160 -7.35 21.09 4.05
CA VAL A 160 -8.12 21.07 5.30
C VAL A 160 -7.11 21.25 6.44
N ARG A 161 -7.34 22.24 7.29
CA ARG A 161 -6.50 22.52 8.46
C ARG A 161 -7.02 21.83 9.71
N ARG A 162 -8.35 21.84 9.88
CA ARG A 162 -9.04 21.28 11.05
C ARG A 162 -10.45 20.81 10.69
N MET A 163 -10.94 19.86 11.46
CA MET A 163 -12.32 19.38 11.40
C MET A 163 -12.98 19.53 12.77
N PHE A 164 -14.18 20.06 12.84
CA PHE A 164 -14.92 20.22 14.09
C PHE A 164 -16.41 19.97 13.90
N LYS A 165 -17.10 19.68 15.01
CA LYS A 165 -18.55 19.41 14.98
C LYS A 165 -19.30 20.70 14.65
N GLY A 166 -20.13 20.65 13.61
CA GLY A 166 -21.07 21.69 13.26
C GLY A 166 -22.33 21.68 14.14
N PRO A 167 -23.15 22.74 14.07
CA PRO A 167 -24.28 22.96 14.96
C PRO A 167 -25.38 21.89 14.85
N LYS A 168 -25.49 21.23 13.69
CA LYS A 168 -26.53 20.22 13.41
C LYS A 168 -26.02 18.78 13.46
N GLY A 169 -24.85 18.55 14.06
CA GLY A 169 -24.17 17.25 13.97
C GLY A 169 -23.54 17.00 12.60
N THR A 170 -23.37 18.05 11.80
CA THR A 170 -22.55 18.08 10.59
C THR A 170 -21.07 18.15 10.94
N VAL A 171 -20.21 18.02 9.93
CA VAL A 171 -18.77 18.26 10.03
C VAL A 171 -18.44 19.58 9.36
N MET A 172 -17.79 20.48 10.10
CA MET A 172 -17.24 21.71 9.55
C MET A 172 -15.75 21.54 9.27
N LEU A 173 -15.32 21.95 8.08
CA LEU A 173 -13.93 21.98 7.65
C LEU A 173 -13.41 23.41 7.69
N GLU A 174 -12.28 23.63 8.37
CA GLU A 174 -11.49 24.86 8.24
C GLU A 174 -10.54 24.67 7.06
N LEU A 175 -10.77 25.42 5.98
CA LEU A 175 -10.02 25.35 4.74
C LEU A 175 -9.02 26.50 4.66
N CYS A 176 -7.83 26.19 4.13
CA CYS A 176 -6.78 27.15 3.88
C CYS A 176 -6.32 27.01 2.42
N ALA A 177 -6.18 28.13 1.71
CA ALA A 177 -5.47 28.14 0.44
C ALA A 177 -3.99 27.83 0.71
N ALA A 178 -3.47 26.76 0.13
CA ALA A 178 -2.08 26.40 0.28
C ALA A 178 -1.17 27.44 -0.41
N ALA A 179 -0.22 28.02 0.33
CA ALA A 179 0.98 28.63 -0.25
C ALA A 179 1.91 27.50 -0.76
N PRO A 180 2.73 27.74 -1.81
CA PRO A 180 3.32 26.67 -2.59
C PRO A 180 4.52 25.97 -1.92
N THR A 181 4.61 24.65 -2.20
CA THR A 181 5.78 23.75 -2.23
C THR A 181 6.49 23.30 -0.94
N PRO A 182 7.10 22.07 -0.96
CA PRO A 182 7.74 21.41 0.19
C PRO A 182 9.02 22.08 0.71
N ASP A 183 9.53 23.10 0.01
CA ASP A 183 10.80 23.77 0.33
C ASP A 183 10.63 25.09 1.09
N SER A 184 9.38 25.43 1.46
CA SER A 184 9.08 26.69 2.11
C SER A 184 9.12 26.54 3.64
N THR A 185 10.19 27.02 4.26
CA THR A 185 10.27 27.50 5.65
C THR A 185 9.41 28.77 5.87
N ILE A 186 8.58 29.12 4.89
CA ILE A 186 7.79 30.35 4.86
C ILE A 186 6.48 30.06 5.56
N LYS A 187 6.30 30.64 6.75
CA LYS A 187 4.99 30.71 7.41
C LYS A 187 3.97 31.22 6.39
N PRO A 188 2.78 30.58 6.26
CA PRO A 188 1.74 31.09 5.41
C PRO A 188 1.46 32.56 5.78
N PRO A 189 1.22 33.44 4.80
CA PRO A 189 1.00 34.85 5.06
C PRO A 189 -0.13 35.01 6.09
N ALA A 190 0.06 35.93 7.05
CA ALA A 190 -0.81 36.13 8.21
C ALA A 190 -2.27 36.47 7.87
N ASN A 191 -2.60 36.69 6.59
CA ASN A 191 -3.92 37.01 6.05
C ASN A 191 -4.42 35.96 5.04
N THR A 192 -4.07 34.68 5.20
CA THR A 192 -4.72 33.64 4.40
C THR A 192 -6.17 33.53 4.87
N ALA A 193 -7.12 33.95 4.01
CA ALA A 193 -8.53 33.93 4.36
C ALA A 193 -8.97 32.50 4.68
N LEU A 194 -9.26 32.24 5.95
CA LEU A 194 -9.80 30.97 6.41
C LEU A 194 -11.24 30.88 5.92
N GLN A 195 -11.50 29.88 5.08
CA GLN A 195 -12.84 29.57 4.64
C GLN A 195 -13.37 28.40 5.45
N THR A 196 -14.66 28.39 5.74
CA THR A 196 -15.31 27.25 6.36
C THR A 196 -16.33 26.65 5.40
N ALA A 197 -16.43 25.32 5.43
CA ALA A 197 -17.41 24.57 4.67
C ALA A 197 -18.06 23.51 5.56
N GLU A 198 -19.35 23.27 5.39
CA GLU A 198 -20.16 22.35 6.20
C GLU A 198 -20.63 21.17 5.35
N TYR A 199 -20.52 19.96 5.90
CA TYR A 199 -20.88 18.72 5.21
C TYR A 199 -21.62 17.77 6.15
N ASP A 200 -22.58 17.01 5.61
CA ASP A 200 -23.28 15.96 6.35
C ASP A 200 -22.38 14.75 6.65
N ALA A 201 -21.44 14.47 5.75
CA ALA A 201 -20.46 13.39 5.89
C ALA A 201 -19.13 13.79 5.27
N VAL A 202 -18.04 13.30 5.86
CA VAL A 202 -16.67 13.51 5.35
C VAL A 202 -15.94 12.18 5.30
N VAL A 203 -15.33 11.88 4.16
CA VAL A 203 -14.42 10.76 3.99
C VAL A 203 -13.00 11.29 4.01
N VAL A 204 -12.18 10.79 4.93
CA VAL A 204 -10.78 11.20 5.07
C VAL A 204 -9.89 10.19 4.36
N CYS A 205 -9.24 10.62 3.27
CA CYS A 205 -8.33 9.79 2.46
C CYS A 205 -6.88 10.33 2.53
N THR A 206 -6.46 10.83 3.69
CA THR A 206 -5.09 11.29 3.94
C THR A 206 -4.25 10.20 4.63
N PRO A 207 -2.92 10.33 4.69
CA PRO A 207 -2.11 9.56 5.63
C PRO A 207 -2.65 9.63 7.07
N ALA A 208 -2.40 8.58 7.85
CA ALA A 208 -3.01 8.36 9.15
C ALA A 208 -2.59 9.41 10.20
N ASP A 209 -1.36 9.88 10.16
CA ASP A 209 -0.84 10.97 10.99
C ASP A 209 -1.58 12.30 10.71
N THR A 210 -1.82 12.58 9.43
CA THR A 210 -2.60 13.75 8.98
C THR A 210 -4.06 13.59 9.39
N ALA A 211 -4.66 12.41 9.21
CA ALA A 211 -6.02 12.12 9.64
C ALA A 211 -6.17 12.26 11.17
N HIS A 212 -5.17 11.78 11.93
CA HIS A 212 -5.11 11.95 13.38
C HIS A 212 -5.15 13.44 13.74
N ALA A 213 -4.25 14.24 13.17
CA ALA A 213 -4.18 15.68 13.43
C ALA A 213 -5.48 16.44 13.07
N LEU A 214 -6.09 16.11 11.93
CA LEU A 214 -7.32 16.74 11.46
C LEU A 214 -8.52 16.44 12.36
N THR A 215 -8.55 15.25 12.97
CA THR A 215 -9.71 14.75 13.74
C THR A 215 -9.61 15.02 15.24
N LEU A 216 -8.49 15.59 15.73
CA LEU A 216 -8.29 15.87 17.16
C LEU A 216 -9.42 16.67 17.81
N THR A 217 -9.99 17.63 17.08
CA THR A 217 -11.05 18.53 17.58
C THR A 217 -12.47 17.99 17.41
N LEU A 218 -12.65 16.85 16.74
CA LEU A 218 -13.94 16.18 16.68
C LEU A 218 -14.28 15.53 18.04
N PRO A 219 -15.55 15.32 18.38
CA PRO A 219 -15.91 14.56 19.57
C PRO A 219 -15.82 13.04 19.33
N PRO A 220 -15.80 12.22 20.41
CA PRO A 220 -15.72 10.75 20.32
C PRO A 220 -16.83 10.08 19.49
N ASP A 221 -18.02 10.70 19.43
CA ASP A 221 -19.15 10.21 18.63
C ASP A 221 -18.85 10.20 17.11
N PHE A 222 -17.87 10.99 16.65
CA PHE A 222 -17.41 10.99 15.26
C PHE A 222 -16.17 10.13 15.08
N VAL A 223 -15.20 10.27 16.00
CA VAL A 223 -13.93 9.55 15.96
C VAL A 223 -13.55 9.12 17.37
N SER A 224 -13.68 7.82 17.63
CA SER A 224 -13.42 7.21 18.94
C SER A 224 -11.95 7.30 19.34
N GLU A 225 -11.67 7.17 20.64
CA GLU A 225 -10.29 7.13 21.15
C GLU A 225 -9.47 5.97 20.57
N LEU A 226 -10.11 4.83 20.33
CA LEU A 226 -9.47 3.68 19.69
C LEU A 226 -9.04 4.02 18.26
N GLN A 227 -9.91 4.67 17.48
CA GLN A 227 -9.57 5.11 16.13
C GLN A 227 -8.43 6.13 16.14
N ARG A 228 -8.40 7.07 17.09
CA ARG A 228 -7.31 8.05 17.22
C ARG A 228 -5.98 7.39 17.56
N THR A 229 -6.01 6.46 18.51
CA THR A 229 -4.83 5.67 18.90
C THR A 229 -4.31 4.88 17.71
N PHE A 230 -5.20 4.23 16.97
CA PHE A 230 -4.85 3.51 15.76
C PHE A 230 -4.22 4.45 14.71
N LEU A 231 -4.80 5.62 14.43
CA LEU A 231 -4.25 6.57 13.47
C LEU A 231 -2.85 7.07 13.88
N ALA A 232 -2.65 7.33 15.17
CA ALA A 232 -1.36 7.77 15.71
C ALA A 232 -0.29 6.68 15.72
N SER A 233 -0.68 5.40 15.72
CA SER A 233 0.25 4.28 15.81
C SER A 233 0.81 3.84 14.45
N GLN A 234 0.35 4.40 13.33
CA GLN A 234 0.74 3.92 12.00
C GLN A 234 2.12 4.46 11.59
N PRO A 235 3.14 3.59 11.42
CA PRO A 235 4.43 4.00 10.89
C PRO A 235 4.38 4.13 9.36
N TYR A 236 5.18 5.05 8.82
CA TYR A 236 5.37 5.23 7.38
C TYR A 236 6.85 5.06 7.01
N ALA A 237 7.12 4.28 5.96
CA ALA A 237 8.44 4.19 5.37
C ALA A 237 8.65 5.38 4.42
N ALA A 238 9.78 6.07 4.57
CA ALA A 238 10.19 7.09 3.61
C ALA A 238 10.75 6.42 2.35
N SER A 239 10.28 6.86 1.18
CA SER A 239 10.73 6.35 -0.12
C SER A 239 11.44 7.42 -0.94
N LEU A 240 12.54 7.04 -1.58
CA LEU A 240 13.20 7.86 -2.58
C LEU A 240 13.22 7.12 -3.92
N HIS A 241 12.59 7.72 -4.93
CA HIS A 241 12.64 7.22 -6.30
C HIS A 241 13.66 8.03 -7.10
N ALA A 242 14.80 7.42 -7.43
CA ALA A 242 15.79 8.01 -8.32
C ALA A 242 15.57 7.50 -9.75
N LEU A 243 15.34 8.42 -10.69
CA LEU A 243 15.25 8.13 -12.11
C LEU A 243 16.49 8.69 -12.80
N TYR A 244 17.15 7.86 -13.60
CA TYR A 244 18.27 8.26 -14.44
C TYR A 244 17.84 8.11 -15.89
N SER A 245 17.96 9.17 -16.69
CA SER A 245 17.86 9.02 -18.14
C SER A 245 19.16 8.39 -18.64
N VAL A 246 19.04 7.26 -19.33
CA VAL A 246 20.15 6.63 -20.07
C VAL A 246 20.19 7.22 -21.47
#